data_AF-A0AAU0N340-F1
#
_entry.id   AF-A0AAU0N340-F1
#
_cell.length_a   1.000
_cell.length_b   1.000
_cell.length_c   1.000
_cell.angle_alpha   90.00
_cell.angle_beta   90.00
_cell.angle_gamma   90.00
#
_symmetry.space_group_name_H-M   'P 1'
#
loop_
_entity.id
_entity.type
_entity.pdbx_description
1 polymer ?
#
loop_
_entity_poly.entity_id
_entity_poly.type
_entity_poly.pdbx_seq_one_letter_code
_entity_poly.pdbx_strand_id
1 'polypeptide(L)'
;MKNNKRIVTPLPGPKAKAMIERDSKVVSPSYPRDYPFVMSHGEGCDVWDVDGNRFLDFAAGIAVCSTGHRHPAVVEAIKGAADQFLHISSDYWHEHQVRLGERVNELSHMGEVLSFMCQSGTEAVEGALKLARYVTGRSRFIGFLGGFHGRTMGSLAFTSSKYTQQKGFFPTMAGVTHIPFPNNYRPLLAGDDQGKAVLDYLEQVLFQSNVPANEVAGILVEPIQGEGGYIVPPDGFLQGLRDLCDRHGIMLIFDEVQSGVGRTGKMFAAEHWDVAPDIMCLAKGLGSGMPIGLVVSKKEHMAKWPRGAHGNTYGGNPLCCAAALATLDLVEQEYADNAAKVGAYFIERLRELQGRVDCIGEVRGRGLMIGMELVTDRDSKEPAKELCDRLITRAYHNGLLLLSCGQSTLRFMPPLCVTRAQVDEALEMIETSLAEALVG
;
A
#
# COMPACT_ATOMS: atom_id res chain seq x y z
N MET A 1 -19.11 23.68 -20.89
CA MET A 1 -18.87 22.27 -20.50
C MET A 1 -20.01 21.43 -21.05
N LYS A 2 -19.72 20.51 -21.99
CA LYS A 2 -20.75 19.61 -22.55
C LYS A 2 -21.23 18.67 -21.44
N ASN A 3 -22.54 18.58 -21.33
CA ASN A 3 -23.35 17.92 -20.32
C ASN A 3 -23.16 16.39 -20.31
N ASN A 4 -21.95 15.88 -20.03
CA ASN A 4 -21.68 14.45 -19.89
C ASN A 4 -21.91 14.06 -18.43
N LYS A 5 -23.17 13.84 -18.05
CA LYS A 5 -23.54 13.47 -16.68
C LYS A 5 -22.84 12.15 -16.32
N ARG A 6 -21.85 12.20 -15.44
CA ARG A 6 -21.16 11.03 -14.85
C ARG A 6 -22.17 10.12 -14.15
N ILE A 7 -23.08 10.72 -13.39
CA ILE A 7 -24.13 10.03 -12.65
C ILE A 7 -25.45 10.19 -13.41
N VAL A 8 -25.99 9.07 -13.87
CA VAL A 8 -27.20 8.97 -14.71
C VAL A 8 -28.37 8.30 -13.99
N THR A 9 -28.13 7.68 -12.82
CA THR A 9 -29.17 7.13 -11.94
C THR A 9 -28.97 7.60 -10.50
N PRO A 10 -29.97 7.44 -9.62
CA PRO A 10 -29.72 7.47 -8.17
C PRO A 10 -28.62 6.46 -7.79
N LEU A 11 -27.90 6.73 -6.71
CA LEU A 11 -26.83 5.86 -6.20
C LEU A 11 -27.23 5.26 -4.84
N PRO A 12 -27.23 3.93 -4.68
CA PRO A 12 -27.02 2.93 -5.73
C PRO A 12 -28.20 2.87 -6.70
N GLY A 13 -27.93 2.54 -7.97
CA GLY A 13 -28.98 2.28 -8.96
C GLY A 13 -29.72 0.96 -8.70
N PRO A 14 -30.80 0.68 -9.45
CA PRO A 14 -31.64 -0.49 -9.21
C PRO A 14 -30.89 -1.82 -9.37
N LYS A 15 -29.95 -1.95 -10.31
CA LYS A 15 -29.17 -3.18 -10.48
C LYS A 15 -28.14 -3.33 -9.37
N ALA A 16 -27.46 -2.25 -9.01
CA ALA A 16 -26.51 -2.24 -7.89
C ALA A 16 -27.22 -2.66 -6.59
N LYS A 17 -28.39 -2.07 -6.30
CA LYS A 17 -29.20 -2.43 -5.12
C LYS A 17 -29.58 -3.90 -5.10
N ALA A 18 -30.06 -4.45 -6.22
CA ALA A 18 -30.42 -5.86 -6.30
C ALA A 18 -29.22 -6.81 -6.07
N MET A 19 -28.02 -6.42 -6.50
CA MET A 19 -26.80 -7.20 -6.25
C MET A 19 -26.38 -7.14 -4.77
N ILE A 20 -26.44 -5.96 -4.15
CA ILE A 20 -26.12 -5.75 -2.73
C ILE A 20 -27.06 -6.58 -1.83
N GLU A 21 -28.36 -6.64 -2.16
CA GLU A 21 -29.35 -7.46 -1.42
C GLU A 21 -29.12 -8.97 -1.56
N ARG A 22 -28.57 -9.42 -2.69
CA ARG A 22 -28.18 -10.83 -2.87
C ARG A 22 -26.91 -11.13 -2.11
N ASP A 23 -25.94 -10.24 -2.20
CA ASP A 23 -24.66 -10.36 -1.52
C ASP A 23 -24.85 -10.50 0.00
N SER A 24 -25.72 -9.69 0.62
CA SER A 24 -25.94 -9.71 2.07
C SER A 24 -26.46 -11.05 2.62
N LYS A 25 -26.85 -11.96 1.73
CA LYS A 25 -27.33 -13.32 2.05
C LYS A 25 -26.27 -14.39 1.86
N VAL A 26 -25.18 -14.10 1.13
CA VAL A 26 -24.23 -15.13 0.66
C VAL A 26 -22.75 -14.79 0.89
N VAL A 27 -22.40 -13.55 1.20
CA VAL A 27 -21.01 -13.12 1.42
C VAL A 27 -20.78 -12.69 2.87
N SER A 28 -19.58 -12.99 3.41
CA SER A 28 -19.18 -12.56 4.74
C SER A 28 -19.29 -11.03 4.90
N PRO A 29 -19.83 -10.54 6.04
CA PRO A 29 -19.89 -9.11 6.31
C PRO A 29 -18.54 -8.50 6.72
N SER A 30 -17.44 -9.28 6.73
CA SER A 30 -16.12 -8.81 7.17
C SER A 30 -15.40 -7.90 6.15
N TYR A 31 -15.87 -7.82 4.91
CA TYR A 31 -15.30 -6.93 3.90
C TYR A 31 -15.74 -5.48 4.15
N PRO A 32 -14.81 -4.51 4.24
CA PRO A 32 -15.19 -3.10 4.30
C PRO A 32 -15.84 -2.73 2.96
N ARG A 33 -17.04 -2.15 3.03
CA ARG A 33 -17.79 -1.65 1.87
C ARG A 33 -18.14 -0.20 2.13
N ASP A 34 -17.19 0.68 1.81
CA ASP A 34 -17.27 2.10 2.18
C ASP A 34 -18.49 2.81 1.55
N TYR A 35 -18.91 2.38 0.36
CA TYR A 35 -20.08 2.90 -0.34
C TYR A 35 -20.67 1.83 -1.29
N PRO A 36 -21.94 1.96 -1.72
CA PRO A 36 -22.65 0.92 -2.47
C PRO A 36 -22.32 0.91 -3.98
N PHE A 37 -21.03 0.92 -4.32
CA PHE A 37 -20.56 0.82 -5.70
C PHE A 37 -20.53 -0.65 -6.16
N VAL A 38 -21.10 -0.92 -7.33
CA VAL A 38 -21.14 -2.27 -7.92
C VAL A 38 -20.57 -2.21 -9.32
N MET A 39 -19.30 -2.62 -9.44
CA MET A 39 -18.51 -2.55 -10.67
C MET A 39 -19.13 -3.34 -11.83
N SER A 40 -19.18 -2.72 -13.01
CA SER A 40 -19.43 -3.39 -14.29
C SER A 40 -18.13 -3.62 -15.04
N HIS A 41 -17.38 -2.55 -15.31
CA HIS A 41 -16.13 -2.57 -16.08
C HIS A 41 -15.33 -1.30 -15.82
N GLY A 42 -14.06 -1.28 -16.23
CA GLY A 42 -13.19 -0.12 -16.13
C GLY A 42 -12.21 -0.04 -17.29
N GLU A 43 -11.66 1.15 -17.49
CA GLU A 43 -10.67 1.47 -18.51
C GLU A 43 -9.78 2.63 -18.03
N GLY A 44 -8.48 2.37 -17.90
CA GLY A 44 -7.54 3.37 -17.38
C GLY A 44 -7.92 3.79 -15.94
N CYS A 45 -8.26 5.06 -15.75
CA CYS A 45 -8.72 5.60 -14.46
C CYS A 45 -10.24 5.70 -14.34
N ASP A 46 -11.01 5.34 -15.36
CA ASP A 46 -12.46 5.41 -15.33
C ASP A 46 -13.07 4.04 -15.06
N VAL A 47 -14.13 4.02 -14.26
CA VAL A 47 -14.89 2.82 -13.93
C VAL A 47 -16.39 3.09 -14.06
N TRP A 48 -17.14 2.05 -14.39
CA TRP A 48 -18.59 2.13 -14.52
C TRP A 48 -19.24 1.13 -13.58
N ASP A 49 -20.33 1.55 -12.94
CA ASP A 49 -21.19 0.62 -12.23
C ASP A 49 -22.14 -0.15 -13.18
N VAL A 50 -22.86 -1.12 -12.64
CA VAL A 50 -23.84 -1.94 -13.37
C VAL A 50 -25.06 -1.17 -13.89
N ASP A 51 -25.29 0.05 -13.39
CA ASP A 51 -26.38 0.95 -13.79
C ASP A 51 -25.93 1.99 -14.83
N GLY A 52 -24.64 2.01 -15.18
CA GLY A 52 -24.07 2.87 -16.22
C GLY A 52 -23.51 4.20 -15.71
N ASN A 53 -23.44 4.40 -14.39
CA ASN A 53 -22.80 5.58 -13.81
C ASN A 53 -21.28 5.46 -13.96
N ARG A 54 -20.63 6.55 -14.39
CA ARG A 54 -19.18 6.64 -14.59
C ARG A 54 -18.52 7.33 -13.40
N PHE A 55 -17.46 6.72 -12.88
CA PHE A 55 -16.66 7.25 -11.79
C PHE A 55 -15.20 7.37 -12.19
N LEU A 56 -14.52 8.36 -11.63
CA LEU A 56 -13.07 8.46 -11.67
C LEU A 56 -12.52 7.70 -10.46
N ASP A 57 -11.56 6.79 -10.69
CA ASP A 57 -11.04 5.91 -9.66
C ASP A 57 -9.71 6.42 -9.09
N PHE A 58 -9.78 7.02 -7.91
CA PHE A 58 -8.61 7.48 -7.15
C PHE A 58 -8.28 6.54 -5.98
N ALA A 59 -8.92 5.36 -5.95
CA ALA A 59 -8.65 4.28 -5.02
C ALA A 59 -7.82 3.15 -5.65
N ALA A 60 -7.94 2.93 -6.97
CA ALA A 60 -7.25 1.91 -7.75
C ALA A 60 -7.27 0.52 -7.12
N GLY A 61 -8.39 0.11 -6.53
CA GLY A 61 -8.49 -1.15 -5.79
C GLY A 61 -7.54 -1.23 -4.59
N ILE A 62 -7.30 -0.11 -3.89
CA ILE A 62 -6.30 0.05 -2.83
C ILE A 62 -4.87 -0.08 -3.38
N ALA A 63 -4.54 0.79 -4.34
CA ALA A 63 -3.23 0.86 -5.02
C ALA A 63 -2.82 -0.42 -5.78
N VAL A 64 -3.78 -1.26 -6.17
CA VAL A 64 -3.57 -2.51 -6.90
C VAL A 64 -3.53 -2.30 -8.41
N CYS A 65 -4.43 -1.48 -8.97
CA CYS A 65 -4.57 -1.28 -10.41
C CYS A 65 -3.51 -0.28 -10.93
N SER A 66 -2.23 -0.58 -10.74
CA SER A 66 -1.11 0.33 -11.08
C SER A 66 -1.11 0.76 -12.55
N THR A 67 -1.35 -0.16 -13.48
CA THR A 67 -1.38 0.16 -14.92
C THR A 67 -2.73 0.68 -15.43
N GLY A 68 -3.70 0.88 -14.53
CA GLY A 68 -5.08 1.19 -14.89
C GLY A 68 -5.93 -0.05 -15.16
N HIS A 69 -7.24 0.15 -15.20
CA HIS A 69 -8.19 -0.91 -15.48
C HIS A 69 -8.05 -1.39 -16.92
N ARG A 70 -8.01 -2.71 -17.12
CA ARG A 70 -8.01 -3.37 -18.44
C ARG A 70 -6.88 -2.90 -19.37
N HIS A 71 -5.67 -2.69 -18.84
CA HIS A 71 -4.52 -2.33 -19.68
C HIS A 71 -4.25 -3.41 -20.75
N PRO A 72 -4.22 -3.08 -22.06
CA PRO A 72 -4.14 -4.10 -23.12
C PRO A 72 -2.94 -5.04 -22.99
N ALA A 73 -1.75 -4.53 -22.71
CA ALA A 73 -0.55 -5.35 -22.58
C ALA A 73 -0.63 -6.37 -21.42
N VAL A 74 -1.24 -5.98 -20.29
CA VAL A 74 -1.40 -6.88 -19.13
C VAL A 74 -2.45 -7.95 -19.43
N VAL A 75 -3.57 -7.57 -20.06
CA VAL A 75 -4.63 -8.51 -20.45
C VAL A 75 -4.12 -9.54 -21.44
N GLU A 76 -3.37 -9.11 -22.47
CA GLU A 76 -2.81 -10.03 -23.47
C GLU A 76 -1.73 -10.94 -22.86
N ALA A 77 -0.90 -10.44 -21.92
CA ALA A 77 0.05 -11.29 -21.19
C ALA A 77 -0.66 -12.40 -20.39
N ILE A 78 -1.76 -12.07 -19.72
CA ILE A 78 -2.57 -13.04 -18.96
C ILE A 78 -3.17 -14.09 -19.91
N LYS A 79 -3.78 -13.67 -21.01
CA LYS A 79 -4.37 -14.59 -22.00
C LYS A 79 -3.31 -15.52 -22.60
N GLY A 80 -2.18 -14.97 -23.02
CA GLY A 80 -1.09 -15.77 -23.60
C GLY A 80 -0.49 -16.79 -22.63
N ALA A 81 -0.43 -16.48 -21.33
CA ALA A 81 -0.07 -17.46 -20.31
C ALA A 81 -1.15 -18.53 -20.12
N ALA A 82 -2.43 -18.12 -20.11
CA ALA A 82 -3.57 -19.03 -19.94
C ALA A 82 -3.73 -20.02 -21.10
N ASP A 83 -3.41 -19.61 -22.32
CA ASP A 83 -3.42 -20.48 -23.51
C ASP A 83 -2.40 -21.63 -23.42
N GLN A 84 -1.34 -21.47 -22.61
CA GLN A 84 -0.34 -22.51 -22.38
C GLN A 84 -0.78 -23.45 -21.24
N PHE A 85 -0.96 -22.93 -20.03
CA PHE A 85 -1.47 -23.67 -18.86
C PHE A 85 -1.80 -22.72 -17.70
N LEU A 86 -2.72 -23.15 -16.82
CA LEU A 86 -3.15 -22.34 -15.68
C LEU A 86 -2.27 -22.51 -14.44
N HIS A 87 -1.76 -23.72 -14.20
CA HIS A 87 -1.07 -24.07 -12.96
C HIS A 87 -0.29 -25.38 -13.05
N ILE A 88 0.88 -25.46 -12.39
CA ILE A 88 1.69 -26.69 -12.27
C ILE A 88 2.29 -26.90 -10.86
N SER A 89 1.79 -26.23 -9.82
CA SER A 89 2.43 -26.11 -8.48
C SER A 89 3.70 -25.26 -8.47
N SER A 90 4.03 -24.68 -7.31
CA SER A 90 5.31 -24.02 -7.03
C SER A 90 6.51 -24.97 -7.05
N ASP A 91 6.26 -26.29 -7.08
CA ASP A 91 7.29 -27.33 -7.02
C ASP A 91 7.98 -27.57 -8.37
N TYR A 92 7.45 -26.99 -9.46
CA TYR A 92 7.95 -27.15 -10.82
C TYR A 92 8.21 -25.79 -11.47
N TRP A 93 9.04 -25.79 -12.51
CA TRP A 93 9.54 -24.57 -13.14
C TRP A 93 8.73 -24.17 -14.38
N HIS A 94 8.69 -22.87 -14.65
CA HIS A 94 8.31 -22.33 -15.94
C HIS A 94 8.97 -20.96 -16.17
N GLU A 95 9.03 -20.57 -17.45
CA GLU A 95 9.75 -19.37 -17.90
C GLU A 95 9.31 -18.09 -17.17
N HIS A 96 8.00 -17.86 -17.04
CA HIS A 96 7.50 -16.62 -16.39
C HIS A 96 7.94 -16.46 -14.94
N GLN A 97 8.07 -17.55 -14.18
CA GLN A 97 8.52 -17.47 -12.78
C GLN A 97 10.01 -17.13 -12.71
N VAL A 98 10.82 -17.78 -13.55
CA VAL A 98 12.27 -17.52 -13.62
C VAL A 98 12.52 -16.07 -14.04
N ARG A 99 11.89 -15.63 -15.13
CA ARG A 99 12.00 -14.24 -15.62
C ARG A 99 11.56 -13.21 -14.61
N LEU A 100 10.50 -13.47 -13.86
CA LEU A 100 10.08 -12.54 -12.81
C LEU A 100 11.14 -12.43 -11.71
N GLY A 101 11.77 -13.54 -11.33
CA GLY A 101 12.90 -13.54 -10.40
C GLY A 101 14.09 -12.73 -10.92
N GLU A 102 14.46 -12.93 -12.19
CA GLU A 102 15.53 -12.18 -12.87
C GLU A 102 15.23 -10.67 -12.90
N ARG A 103 14.00 -10.32 -13.30
CA ARG A 103 13.57 -8.92 -13.41
C ARG A 103 13.59 -8.20 -12.07
N VAL A 104 13.13 -8.87 -11.00
CA VAL A 104 13.19 -8.31 -9.64
C VAL A 104 14.65 -8.17 -9.18
N ASN A 105 15.52 -9.10 -9.54
CA ASN A 105 16.94 -9.00 -9.22
C ASN A 105 17.60 -7.77 -9.87
N GLU A 106 17.27 -7.48 -11.13
CA GLU A 106 17.71 -6.28 -11.84
C GLU A 106 17.22 -4.97 -11.19
N LEU A 107 15.96 -4.95 -10.73
CA LEU A 107 15.31 -3.75 -10.22
C LEU A 107 15.56 -3.47 -8.73
N SER A 108 15.89 -4.48 -7.91
CA SER A 108 15.82 -4.37 -6.44
C SER A 108 16.81 -3.40 -5.81
N HIS A 109 17.93 -3.11 -6.47
CA HIS A 109 19.07 -2.36 -5.91
C HIS A 109 19.61 -2.91 -4.56
N MET A 110 19.36 -4.20 -4.26
CA MET A 110 19.78 -4.88 -3.02
C MET A 110 21.04 -5.75 -3.19
N GLY A 111 21.69 -5.71 -4.36
CA GLY A 111 22.72 -6.68 -4.76
C GLY A 111 22.09 -7.95 -5.34
N GLU A 112 22.80 -9.09 -5.26
CA GLU A 112 22.22 -10.38 -5.68
C GLU A 112 21.08 -10.79 -4.72
N VAL A 113 19.88 -10.96 -5.26
CA VAL A 113 18.68 -11.38 -4.50
C VAL A 113 18.09 -12.68 -5.02
N LEU A 114 17.28 -13.30 -4.17
CA LEU A 114 16.36 -14.38 -4.53
C LEU A 114 14.94 -13.98 -4.13
N SER A 115 13.96 -14.41 -4.94
CA SER A 115 12.55 -14.14 -4.72
C SER A 115 11.80 -15.41 -4.37
N PHE A 116 10.99 -15.36 -3.30
CA PHE A 116 9.96 -16.34 -3.01
C PHE A 116 8.60 -15.77 -3.40
N MET A 117 7.88 -16.42 -4.32
CA MET A 117 6.57 -15.96 -4.80
C MET A 117 5.40 -16.55 -3.98
N CYS A 118 4.44 -15.71 -3.66
CA CYS A 118 3.18 -16.02 -2.97
C CYS A 118 2.01 -15.26 -3.64
N GLN A 119 0.81 -15.26 -3.04
CA GLN A 119 -0.39 -14.66 -3.66
C GLN A 119 -0.75 -13.29 -3.11
N SER A 120 -0.17 -12.90 -1.98
CA SER A 120 -0.64 -11.74 -1.22
C SER A 120 0.48 -11.07 -0.43
N GLY A 121 0.28 -9.79 -0.10
CA GLY A 121 1.20 -9.06 0.78
C GLY A 121 1.29 -9.66 2.18
N THR A 122 0.18 -10.20 2.70
CA THR A 122 0.17 -10.86 4.02
C THR A 122 1.07 -12.10 4.03
N GLU A 123 1.07 -12.92 2.96
CA GLU A 123 1.99 -14.06 2.83
C GLU A 123 3.43 -13.62 2.62
N ALA A 124 3.66 -12.51 1.90
CA ALA A 124 5.00 -11.94 1.75
C ALA A 124 5.57 -11.53 3.13
N VAL A 125 4.78 -10.84 3.94
CA VAL A 125 5.18 -10.49 5.31
C VAL A 125 5.44 -11.76 6.15
N GLU A 126 4.54 -12.75 6.14
CA GLU A 126 4.74 -14.01 6.87
C GLU A 126 6.06 -14.72 6.46
N GLY A 127 6.36 -14.75 5.16
CA GLY A 127 7.60 -15.31 4.64
C GLY A 127 8.83 -14.52 5.09
N ALA A 128 8.77 -13.18 5.07
CA ALA A 128 9.84 -12.31 5.57
C ALA A 128 10.13 -12.52 7.06
N LEU A 129 9.08 -12.64 7.88
CA LEU A 129 9.20 -12.92 9.32
C LEU A 129 9.86 -14.29 9.55
N LYS A 130 9.43 -15.32 8.82
CA LYS A 130 10.04 -16.65 8.89
C LYS A 130 11.51 -16.61 8.49
N LEU A 131 11.86 -15.87 7.43
CA LEU A 131 13.23 -15.78 6.94
C LEU A 131 14.11 -15.09 7.97
N ALA A 132 13.68 -13.95 8.50
CA ALA A 132 14.42 -13.21 9.54
C ALA A 132 14.69 -14.08 10.78
N ARG A 133 13.69 -14.81 11.29
CA ARG A 133 13.91 -15.76 12.41
C ARG A 133 14.89 -16.86 12.05
N TYR A 134 14.73 -17.46 10.87
CA TYR A 134 15.56 -18.57 10.42
C TYR A 134 17.03 -18.17 10.31
N VAL A 135 17.30 -17.00 9.72
CA VAL A 135 18.67 -16.53 9.45
C VAL A 135 19.37 -16.08 10.73
N THR A 136 18.65 -15.42 11.63
CA THR A 136 19.23 -14.83 12.86
C THR A 136 19.22 -15.78 14.05
N GLY A 137 18.33 -16.78 14.07
CA GLY A 137 18.06 -17.61 15.25
C GLY A 137 17.36 -16.86 16.38
N ARG A 138 16.86 -15.65 16.12
CA ARG A 138 16.23 -14.75 17.10
C ARG A 138 14.70 -14.79 16.93
N SER A 139 13.97 -14.38 17.97
CA SER A 139 12.51 -14.56 18.02
C SER A 139 11.70 -13.28 18.10
N ARG A 140 12.31 -12.17 18.53
CA ARG A 140 11.62 -10.89 18.72
C ARG A 140 11.66 -10.03 17.48
N PHE A 141 10.74 -9.09 17.39
CA PHE A 141 10.63 -8.14 16.30
C PHE A 141 10.22 -6.76 16.80
N ILE A 142 10.61 -5.75 16.03
CA ILE A 142 10.11 -4.39 16.17
C ILE A 142 9.13 -4.11 15.03
N GLY A 143 7.96 -3.58 15.37
CA GLY A 143 7.00 -3.00 14.43
C GLY A 143 6.67 -1.56 14.84
N PHE A 144 5.87 -0.88 14.03
CA PHE A 144 5.55 0.53 14.25
C PHE A 144 4.06 0.75 14.51
N LEU A 145 3.72 1.68 15.39
CA LEU A 145 2.35 2.18 15.56
C LEU A 145 1.87 2.80 14.23
N GLY A 146 0.61 2.58 13.87
CA GLY A 146 0.06 2.98 12.57
C GLY A 146 0.30 1.97 11.43
N GLY A 147 1.16 0.97 11.61
CA GLY A 147 1.53 0.02 10.57
C GLY A 147 0.37 -0.91 10.16
N PHE A 148 0.36 -1.34 8.90
CA PHE A 148 -0.55 -2.38 8.40
C PHE A 148 0.16 -3.35 7.49
N HIS A 149 0.24 -4.60 7.94
CA HIS A 149 1.08 -5.62 7.30
C HIS A 149 0.28 -6.85 6.85
N GLY A 150 -1.02 -6.90 7.17
CA GLY A 150 -1.89 -7.98 6.74
C GLY A 150 -2.89 -8.40 7.80
N ARG A 151 -3.53 -9.55 7.55
CA ARG A 151 -4.62 -10.06 8.39
C ARG A 151 -4.47 -11.54 8.77
N THR A 152 -3.36 -12.17 8.42
CA THR A 152 -2.96 -13.49 8.95
C THR A 152 -2.27 -13.34 10.31
N MET A 153 -2.29 -14.35 11.17
CA MET A 153 -1.92 -14.20 12.59
C MET A 153 -0.49 -13.67 12.85
N GLY A 154 0.48 -13.89 11.95
CA GLY A 154 1.82 -13.31 12.04
C GLY A 154 1.85 -11.85 11.60
N SER A 155 1.40 -11.56 10.39
CA SER A 155 1.29 -10.18 9.88
C SER A 155 0.37 -9.26 10.72
N LEU A 156 -0.69 -9.85 11.30
CA LEU A 156 -1.65 -9.16 12.15
C LEU A 156 -1.01 -8.74 13.46
N ALA A 157 0.01 -9.46 13.94
CA ALA A 157 0.80 -9.06 15.10
C ALA A 157 1.60 -7.78 14.86
N PHE A 158 1.87 -7.39 13.61
CA PHE A 158 2.50 -6.11 13.28
C PHE A 158 1.49 -5.01 12.95
N THR A 159 0.26 -5.38 12.60
CA THR A 159 -0.78 -4.43 12.19
C THR A 159 -1.31 -3.66 13.39
N SER A 160 -1.03 -2.36 13.46
CA SER A 160 -1.40 -1.45 14.56
C SER A 160 -2.17 -0.21 14.07
N SER A 161 -2.56 -0.17 12.79
CA SER A 161 -3.32 0.96 12.23
C SER A 161 -4.70 1.17 12.88
N LYS A 162 -5.45 0.09 13.16
CA LYS A 162 -6.78 0.17 13.82
C LYS A 162 -7.04 -1.07 14.70
N TYR A 163 -7.49 -0.87 15.94
CA TYR A 163 -7.76 -1.98 16.87
C TYR A 163 -8.83 -2.96 16.36
N THR A 164 -9.83 -2.51 15.59
CA THR A 164 -10.86 -3.38 14.99
C THR A 164 -10.28 -4.53 14.17
N GLN A 165 -9.08 -4.37 13.59
CA GLN A 165 -8.43 -5.42 12.81
C GLN A 165 -7.97 -6.60 13.69
N GLN A 166 -7.68 -6.36 14.97
CA GLN A 166 -7.24 -7.37 15.94
C GLN A 166 -8.34 -7.83 16.91
N LYS A 167 -9.41 -7.04 17.05
CA LYS A 167 -10.47 -7.26 18.03
C LYS A 167 -11.07 -8.67 17.86
N GLY A 168 -10.92 -9.52 18.88
CA GLY A 168 -11.42 -10.89 18.90
C GLY A 168 -10.44 -11.96 18.38
N PHE A 169 -9.27 -11.57 17.85
CA PHE A 169 -8.23 -12.50 17.39
C PHE A 169 -7.01 -12.56 18.30
N PHE A 170 -6.91 -11.68 19.30
CA PHE A 170 -5.80 -11.67 20.24
C PHE A 170 -5.83 -12.90 21.20
N PRO A 171 -4.68 -13.50 21.57
CA PRO A 171 -3.31 -13.14 21.17
C PRO A 171 -2.95 -13.55 19.74
N THR A 172 -2.22 -12.66 19.04
CA THR A 172 -1.59 -12.92 17.74
C THR A 172 -0.20 -13.55 17.91
N MET A 173 0.62 -13.62 16.86
CA MET A 173 2.00 -14.11 16.98
C MET A 173 2.78 -13.33 18.06
N ALA A 174 3.31 -14.03 19.06
CA ALA A 174 4.10 -13.43 20.12
C ALA A 174 5.45 -12.88 19.63
N GLY A 175 6.01 -11.95 20.41
CA GLY A 175 7.35 -11.42 20.23
C GLY A 175 7.45 -10.15 19.39
N VAL A 176 6.33 -9.47 19.11
CA VAL A 176 6.33 -8.16 18.44
C VAL A 176 6.22 -7.04 19.48
N THR A 177 7.11 -6.05 19.40
CA THR A 177 7.02 -4.81 20.17
C THR A 177 6.81 -3.64 19.23
N HIS A 178 5.72 -2.89 19.43
CA HIS A 178 5.45 -1.68 18.66
C HIS A 178 6.10 -0.46 19.27
N ILE A 179 6.76 0.34 18.43
CA ILE A 179 7.28 1.67 18.78
C ILE A 179 6.58 2.76 17.93
N PRO A 180 6.65 4.05 18.30
CA PRO A 180 6.09 5.11 17.47
C PRO A 180 6.69 5.13 16.05
N PHE A 181 5.87 5.34 15.02
CA PHE A 181 6.36 5.74 13.69
C PHE A 181 6.62 7.25 13.69
N PRO A 182 7.71 7.74 13.07
CA PRO A 182 8.02 9.16 13.12
C PRO A 182 7.01 9.98 12.31
N ASN A 183 6.40 10.97 12.96
CA ASN A 183 5.41 11.85 12.36
C ASN A 183 5.60 13.29 12.88
N ASN A 184 6.22 14.16 12.07
CA ASN A 184 6.46 15.55 12.46
C ASN A 184 5.17 16.38 12.54
N TYR A 185 4.10 15.99 11.85
CA TYR A 185 2.81 16.69 11.94
C TYR A 185 2.13 16.43 13.29
N ARG A 186 2.29 15.21 13.84
CA ARG A 186 1.77 14.77 15.14
C ARG A 186 2.84 14.03 15.95
N PRO A 187 3.78 14.77 16.57
CA PRO A 187 4.85 14.15 17.33
C PRO A 187 4.32 13.40 18.55
N LEU A 188 4.88 12.22 18.82
CA LEU A 188 4.58 11.41 20.02
C LEU A 188 5.72 11.44 21.03
N LEU A 189 6.92 11.81 20.59
CA LEU A 189 8.11 11.95 21.40
C LEU A 189 8.54 13.41 21.45
N ALA A 190 9.31 13.80 22.47
CA ALA A 190 9.88 15.14 22.54
C ALA A 190 10.93 15.37 21.45
N GLY A 191 11.03 16.60 20.96
CA GLY A 191 11.98 17.02 19.93
C GLY A 191 11.33 17.22 18.55
N ASP A 192 11.95 18.06 17.72
CA ASP A 192 11.38 18.46 16.42
C ASP A 192 11.61 17.40 15.33
N ASP A 193 12.69 16.64 15.43
CA ASP A 193 12.99 15.51 14.54
C ASP A 193 12.48 14.21 15.15
N GLN A 194 11.27 13.80 14.73
CA GLN A 194 10.69 12.55 15.20
C GLN A 194 11.43 11.31 14.69
N GLY A 195 12.14 11.40 13.56
CA GLY A 195 12.98 10.31 13.05
C GLY A 195 14.09 9.97 14.03
N LYS A 196 14.85 11.00 14.43
CA LYS A 196 15.88 10.86 15.46
C LYS A 196 15.30 10.42 16.80
N ALA A 197 14.21 11.03 17.25
CA ALA A 197 13.60 10.70 18.54
C ALA A 197 13.18 9.22 18.64
N VAL A 198 12.62 8.65 17.56
CA VAL A 198 12.24 7.24 17.50
C VAL A 198 13.47 6.32 17.53
N LEU A 199 14.54 6.66 16.80
CA LEU A 199 15.78 5.89 16.80
C LEU A 199 16.46 5.91 18.18
N ASP A 200 16.55 7.08 18.82
CA ASP A 200 17.09 7.22 20.17
C ASP A 200 16.25 6.41 21.17
N TYR A 201 14.92 6.46 21.08
CA TYR A 201 14.03 5.66 21.93
C TYR A 201 14.30 4.16 21.76
N LEU A 202 14.43 3.69 20.51
CA LEU A 202 14.70 2.28 20.24
C LEU A 202 16.04 1.83 20.84
N GLU A 203 17.13 2.55 20.56
CA GLU A 203 18.48 2.12 20.93
C GLU A 203 18.83 2.39 22.40
N GLN A 204 18.43 3.55 22.92
CA GLN A 204 18.84 4.01 24.26
C GLN A 204 17.85 3.64 25.36
N VAL A 205 16.58 3.37 25.01
CA VAL A 205 15.55 3.00 25.99
C VAL A 205 15.13 1.55 25.81
N LEU A 206 14.58 1.19 24.65
CA LEU A 206 13.96 -0.12 24.46
C LEU A 206 14.98 -1.27 24.50
N PHE A 207 16.09 -1.12 23.77
CA PHE A 207 17.16 -2.12 23.75
C PHE A 207 17.91 -2.27 25.07
N GLN A 208 17.99 -1.20 25.87
CA GLN A 208 18.63 -1.22 27.19
C GLN A 208 17.73 -1.80 28.29
N SER A 209 16.41 -1.87 28.05
CA SER A 209 15.44 -2.23 29.09
C SER A 209 14.87 -3.64 28.92
N ASN A 210 13.97 -3.86 27.97
CA ASN A 210 13.17 -5.09 27.90
C ASN A 210 13.15 -5.78 26.53
N VAL A 211 13.78 -5.22 25.49
CA VAL A 211 13.93 -5.86 24.17
C VAL A 211 15.40 -5.85 23.73
N PRO A 212 16.28 -6.68 24.30
CA PRO A 212 17.70 -6.69 23.95
C PRO A 212 17.92 -6.86 22.45
N ALA A 213 18.77 -6.02 21.85
CA ALA A 213 19.00 -6.00 20.39
C ALA A 213 19.44 -7.37 19.82
N ASN A 214 20.21 -8.14 20.60
CA ASN A 214 20.68 -9.47 20.23
C ASN A 214 19.59 -10.57 20.24
N GLU A 215 18.37 -10.25 20.71
CA GLU A 215 17.20 -11.13 20.63
C GLU A 215 16.21 -10.71 19.52
N VAL A 216 16.47 -9.61 18.82
CA VAL A 216 15.63 -9.08 17.73
C VAL A 216 16.06 -9.66 16.39
N ALA A 217 15.15 -10.39 15.75
CA ALA A 217 15.32 -10.99 14.44
C ALA A 217 15.21 -9.96 13.31
N GLY A 218 14.25 -9.04 13.42
CA GLY A 218 14.06 -8.01 12.41
C GLY A 218 13.25 -6.80 12.87
N ILE A 219 13.39 -5.73 12.11
CA ILE A 219 12.56 -4.53 12.18
C ILE A 219 11.73 -4.49 10.90
N LEU A 220 10.40 -4.56 11.03
CA LEU A 220 9.47 -4.46 9.90
C LEU A 220 8.92 -3.05 9.82
N VAL A 221 9.15 -2.38 8.68
CA VAL A 221 8.74 -0.98 8.47
C VAL A 221 8.21 -0.78 7.06
N GLU A 222 7.14 -0.01 6.92
CA GLU A 222 6.71 0.55 5.63
C GLU A 222 7.57 1.80 5.35
N PRO A 223 8.27 1.93 4.20
CA PRO A 223 9.02 3.15 3.89
C PRO A 223 8.16 4.42 3.90
N ILE A 224 6.89 4.28 3.53
CA ILE A 224 5.83 5.26 3.73
C ILE A 224 4.62 4.50 4.27
N GLN A 225 4.11 4.84 5.46
CA GLN A 225 2.98 4.12 6.04
C GLN A 225 1.70 4.31 5.23
N GLY A 226 1.10 3.21 4.79
CA GLY A 226 -0.15 3.18 4.04
C GLY A 226 -1.38 3.46 4.90
N GLU A 227 -1.97 2.40 5.47
CA GLU A 227 -3.20 2.51 6.28
C GLU A 227 -3.05 3.44 7.50
N GLY A 228 -1.82 3.66 7.97
CA GLY A 228 -1.49 4.59 9.05
C GLY A 228 -1.74 6.06 8.72
N GLY A 229 -1.84 6.42 7.43
CA GLY A 229 -2.16 7.80 7.03
C GLY A 229 -1.31 8.37 5.90
N TYR A 230 -0.61 7.57 5.11
CA TYR A 230 0.34 8.06 4.07
C TYR A 230 1.43 8.95 4.68
N ILE A 231 1.95 8.52 5.84
CA ILE A 231 2.95 9.25 6.60
C ILE A 231 4.32 8.99 5.96
N VAL A 232 4.94 10.06 5.47
CA VAL A 232 6.33 10.05 4.97
C VAL A 232 7.25 10.29 6.16
N PRO A 233 8.17 9.37 6.49
CA PRO A 233 9.09 9.58 7.59
C PRO A 233 10.05 10.75 7.28
N PRO A 234 10.57 11.44 8.31
CA PRO A 234 11.64 12.42 8.13
C PRO A 234 12.89 11.79 7.50
N ASP A 235 13.62 12.58 6.72
CA ASP A 235 14.89 12.14 6.15
C ASP A 235 15.89 11.72 7.24
N GLY A 236 16.72 10.73 6.94
CA GLY A 236 17.65 10.13 7.91
C GLY A 236 17.05 9.02 8.77
N PHE A 237 15.72 8.90 8.90
CA PHE A 237 15.11 7.84 9.70
C PHE A 237 15.39 6.42 9.16
N LEU A 238 15.13 6.19 7.86
CA LEU A 238 15.36 4.87 7.25
C LEU A 238 16.85 4.50 7.22
N GLN A 239 17.72 5.48 6.97
CA GLN A 239 19.18 5.28 7.04
C GLN A 239 19.60 4.95 8.46
N GLY A 240 19.06 5.64 9.47
CA GLY A 240 19.35 5.34 10.87
C GLY A 240 18.88 3.94 11.28
N LEU A 241 17.74 3.45 10.76
CA LEU A 241 17.32 2.06 10.95
C LEU A 241 18.30 1.08 10.30
N ARG A 242 18.80 1.37 9.09
CA ARG A 242 19.82 0.57 8.41
C ARG A 242 21.09 0.47 9.23
N ASP A 243 21.63 1.62 9.65
CA ASP A 243 22.86 1.68 10.45
C ASP A 243 22.71 0.92 11.78
N LEU A 244 21.55 1.06 12.44
CA LEU A 244 21.23 0.36 13.69
C LEU A 244 21.11 -1.16 13.47
N CYS A 245 20.46 -1.57 12.38
CA CYS A 245 20.35 -2.99 12.01
C CYS A 245 21.73 -3.61 11.75
N ASP A 246 22.61 -2.90 11.06
CA ASP A 246 23.98 -3.35 10.76
C ASP A 246 24.82 -3.52 12.03
N ARG A 247 24.75 -2.55 12.95
CA ARG A 247 25.48 -2.62 14.25
C ARG A 247 25.06 -3.82 15.10
N HIS A 248 23.78 -4.19 15.07
CA HIS A 248 23.22 -5.22 15.96
C HIS A 248 22.95 -6.58 15.27
N GLY A 249 23.21 -6.68 13.97
CA GLY A 249 22.89 -7.87 13.17
C GLY A 249 21.40 -8.19 13.16
N ILE A 250 20.55 -7.15 13.11
CA ILE A 250 19.09 -7.26 13.01
C ILE A 250 18.72 -7.16 11.52
N MET A 251 17.74 -7.94 11.05
CA MET A 251 17.28 -7.82 9.67
C MET A 251 16.40 -6.59 9.48
N LEU A 252 16.75 -5.72 8.53
CA LEU A 252 15.87 -4.65 8.10
C LEU A 252 14.88 -5.19 7.05
N ILE A 253 13.58 -5.08 7.33
CA ILE A 253 12.52 -5.57 6.46
C ILE A 253 11.67 -4.38 6.00
N PHE A 254 11.65 -4.13 4.69
CA PHE A 254 10.76 -3.14 4.09
C PHE A 254 9.48 -3.79 3.59
N ASP A 255 8.36 -3.30 4.07
CA ASP A 255 7.05 -3.59 3.51
C ASP A 255 6.74 -2.56 2.41
N GLU A 256 7.08 -2.91 1.18
CA GLU A 256 6.83 -2.14 -0.04
C GLU A 256 5.54 -2.60 -0.73
N VAL A 257 4.68 -3.38 -0.04
CA VAL A 257 3.44 -3.92 -0.61
C VAL A 257 2.56 -2.81 -1.18
N GLN A 258 2.50 -1.64 -0.53
CA GLN A 258 1.71 -0.51 -1.00
C GLN A 258 2.54 0.58 -1.68
N SER A 259 3.76 0.84 -1.21
CA SER A 259 4.59 1.97 -1.66
C SER A 259 5.45 1.64 -2.89
N GLY A 260 5.66 0.35 -3.19
CA GLY A 260 6.47 -0.10 -4.30
C GLY A 260 5.75 -0.09 -5.65
N VAL A 261 6.45 -0.60 -6.65
CA VAL A 261 6.00 -0.75 -8.04
C VAL A 261 5.52 0.59 -8.63
N GLY A 262 6.38 1.61 -8.60
CA GLY A 262 6.14 2.90 -9.27
C GLY A 262 5.30 3.90 -8.48
N ARG A 263 4.60 3.44 -7.43
CA ARG A 263 3.56 4.20 -6.72
C ARG A 263 4.04 5.57 -6.21
N THR A 264 5.27 5.64 -5.72
CA THR A 264 5.85 6.85 -5.13
C THR A 264 6.67 7.68 -6.12
N GLY A 265 6.63 7.36 -7.42
CA GLY A 265 7.45 8.02 -8.45
C GLY A 265 8.85 7.41 -8.63
N LYS A 266 9.10 6.27 -7.99
CA LYS A 266 10.29 5.41 -8.10
C LYS A 266 9.83 3.95 -8.19
N MET A 267 10.68 3.04 -8.66
CA MET A 267 10.27 1.62 -8.74
C MET A 267 9.94 1.11 -7.33
N PHE A 268 10.81 1.35 -6.36
CA PHE A 268 10.57 1.12 -4.94
C PHE A 268 10.70 2.42 -4.14
N ALA A 269 9.89 2.60 -3.10
CA ALA A 269 9.90 3.84 -2.31
C ALA A 269 11.22 4.05 -1.56
N ALA A 270 11.89 2.98 -1.16
CA ALA A 270 13.19 3.01 -0.51
C ALA A 270 14.26 3.78 -1.31
N GLU A 271 14.14 3.85 -2.63
CA GLU A 271 15.04 4.61 -3.51
C GLU A 271 15.00 6.13 -3.25
N HIS A 272 13.96 6.67 -2.60
CA HIS A 272 13.96 8.09 -2.22
C HIS A 272 14.99 8.42 -1.14
N TRP A 273 15.52 7.40 -0.45
CA TRP A 273 16.49 7.55 0.64
C TRP A 273 17.79 6.77 0.39
N ASP A 274 17.93 6.09 -0.75
CA ASP A 274 19.08 5.24 -1.09
C ASP A 274 19.39 4.16 -0.04
N VAL A 275 18.35 3.63 0.63
CA VAL A 275 18.49 2.60 1.67
C VAL A 275 18.05 1.23 1.16
N ALA A 276 18.94 0.24 1.19
CA ALA A 276 18.61 -1.14 0.87
C ALA A 276 18.24 -1.96 2.13
N PRO A 277 17.07 -2.65 2.14
CA PRO A 277 16.73 -3.58 3.21
C PRO A 277 17.49 -4.91 3.05
N ASP A 278 17.36 -5.81 4.04
CA ASP A 278 17.79 -7.20 3.91
C ASP A 278 16.68 -8.07 3.29
N ILE A 279 15.42 -7.68 3.52
CA ILE A 279 14.22 -8.32 2.99
C ILE A 279 13.23 -7.24 2.53
N MET A 280 12.63 -7.40 1.35
CA MET A 280 11.59 -6.53 0.82
C MET A 280 10.33 -7.36 0.52
N CYS A 281 9.17 -6.87 0.94
CA CYS A 281 7.86 -7.48 0.65
C CYS A 281 7.17 -6.69 -0.46
N LEU A 282 6.69 -7.37 -1.50
CA LEU A 282 5.97 -6.78 -2.64
C LEU A 282 4.62 -7.47 -2.83
N ALA A 283 3.59 -6.75 -3.29
CA ALA A 283 2.32 -7.29 -3.79
C ALA A 283 1.53 -6.16 -4.49
N LYS A 284 0.20 -6.14 -4.32
CA LYS A 284 -0.75 -5.11 -4.83
C LYS A 284 -0.45 -4.68 -6.26
N GLY A 285 0.19 -3.52 -6.43
CA GLY A 285 0.53 -2.92 -7.71
C GLY A 285 1.30 -3.84 -8.63
N LEU A 286 2.08 -4.79 -8.07
CA LEU A 286 2.85 -5.78 -8.82
C LEU A 286 2.01 -6.55 -9.83
N GLY A 287 0.80 -6.97 -9.46
CA GLY A 287 -0.03 -7.82 -10.32
C GLY A 287 -1.00 -7.06 -11.23
N SER A 288 -1.10 -5.73 -11.10
CA SER A 288 -2.14 -4.90 -11.76
C SER A 288 -3.54 -5.53 -11.72
N GLY A 289 -3.92 -6.16 -10.60
CA GLY A 289 -5.21 -6.85 -10.41
C GLY A 289 -5.11 -8.37 -10.21
N MET A 290 -4.02 -9.02 -10.61
CA MET A 290 -3.78 -10.44 -10.35
C MET A 290 -3.18 -10.67 -8.95
N PRO A 291 -3.55 -11.76 -8.24
CA PRO A 291 -3.03 -12.05 -6.91
C PRO A 291 -1.57 -12.52 -6.99
N ILE A 292 -0.65 -11.66 -6.58
CA ILE A 292 0.77 -11.99 -6.49
C ILE A 292 1.42 -11.18 -5.36
N GLY A 293 2.31 -11.84 -4.63
CA GLY A 293 3.21 -11.23 -3.67
C GLY A 293 4.59 -11.88 -3.71
N LEU A 294 5.61 -11.17 -3.28
CA LEU A 294 7.00 -11.65 -3.27
C LEU A 294 7.67 -11.32 -1.94
N VAL A 295 8.47 -12.27 -1.45
CA VAL A 295 9.55 -12.00 -0.49
C VAL A 295 10.85 -11.95 -1.27
N VAL A 296 11.44 -10.78 -1.35
CA VAL A 296 12.73 -10.56 -1.99
C VAL A 296 13.77 -10.42 -0.89
N SER A 297 14.87 -11.17 -0.95
CA SER A 297 15.94 -11.03 0.04
C SER A 297 17.28 -11.26 -0.61
N LYS A 298 18.33 -10.68 -0.01
CA LYS A 298 19.72 -10.97 -0.36
C LYS A 298 19.93 -12.48 -0.46
N LYS A 299 20.61 -12.91 -1.51
CA LYS A 299 20.82 -14.33 -1.83
C LYS A 299 21.41 -15.11 -0.66
N GLU A 300 22.37 -14.54 0.05
CA GLU A 300 23.01 -15.14 1.23
C GLU A 300 22.06 -15.40 2.42
N HIS A 301 20.91 -14.72 2.47
CA HIS A 301 19.88 -14.94 3.48
C HIS A 301 18.87 -15.97 2.99
N MET A 302 18.28 -15.76 1.82
CA MET A 302 17.25 -16.65 1.27
C MET A 302 17.80 -18.06 1.02
N ALA A 303 19.05 -18.20 0.58
CA ALA A 303 19.68 -19.49 0.30
C ALA A 303 19.91 -20.36 1.56
N LYS A 304 19.73 -19.80 2.77
CA LYS A 304 19.81 -20.57 4.02
C LYS A 304 18.59 -21.48 4.21
N TRP A 305 17.44 -21.18 3.60
CA TRP A 305 16.29 -22.07 3.68
C TRP A 305 16.57 -23.40 2.95
N PRO A 306 16.48 -24.55 3.65
CA PRO A 306 16.59 -25.84 2.98
C PRO A 306 15.32 -26.12 2.17
N ARG A 307 15.43 -27.08 1.25
CA ARG A 307 14.29 -27.60 0.49
C ARG A 307 13.11 -27.91 1.42
N GLY A 308 11.95 -27.32 1.13
CA GLY A 308 10.71 -27.54 1.88
C GLY A 308 10.54 -26.70 3.15
N ALA A 309 11.46 -25.80 3.51
CA ALA A 309 11.33 -24.94 4.71
C ALA A 309 10.14 -23.96 4.63
N HIS A 310 9.83 -23.50 3.42
CA HIS A 310 8.66 -22.69 3.13
C HIS A 310 8.18 -22.98 1.70
N GLY A 311 6.88 -22.91 1.50
CA GLY A 311 6.22 -23.19 0.23
C GLY A 311 4.76 -22.79 0.32
N ASN A 312 4.10 -22.75 -0.83
CA ASN A 312 2.66 -22.55 -0.97
C ASN A 312 2.25 -23.08 -2.35
N THR A 313 1.04 -23.62 -2.49
CA THR A 313 0.64 -24.32 -3.72
C THR A 313 0.66 -23.43 -4.96
N TYR A 314 0.18 -22.19 -4.86
CA TYR A 314 -0.06 -21.31 -6.01
C TYR A 314 1.12 -20.39 -6.37
N GLY A 315 2.18 -20.42 -5.57
CA GLY A 315 3.32 -19.52 -5.66
C GLY A 315 3.95 -19.56 -7.03
N GLY A 316 4.16 -18.38 -7.61
CA GLY A 316 4.70 -18.27 -8.96
C GLY A 316 3.69 -18.62 -10.05
N ASN A 317 2.37 -18.58 -9.80
CA ASN A 317 1.35 -18.84 -10.83
C ASN A 317 1.70 -18.17 -12.19
N PRO A 318 1.64 -18.89 -13.32
CA PRO A 318 2.12 -18.39 -14.62
C PRO A 318 1.35 -17.15 -15.12
N LEU A 319 0.04 -17.08 -14.89
CA LEU A 319 -0.79 -15.93 -15.29
C LEU A 319 -0.42 -14.70 -14.45
N CYS A 320 -0.26 -14.90 -13.14
CA CYS A 320 0.15 -13.83 -12.23
C CYS A 320 1.56 -13.32 -12.54
N CYS A 321 2.50 -14.22 -12.86
CA CYS A 321 3.87 -13.84 -13.23
C CYS A 321 3.90 -13.09 -14.58
N ALA A 322 3.12 -13.52 -15.57
CA ALA A 322 3.01 -12.82 -16.84
C ALA A 322 2.42 -11.41 -16.67
N ALA A 323 1.37 -11.26 -15.85
CA ALA A 323 0.81 -9.96 -15.50
C ALA A 323 1.83 -9.05 -14.78
N ALA A 324 2.61 -9.63 -13.87
CA ALA A 324 3.63 -8.90 -13.13
C ALA A 324 4.78 -8.42 -14.01
N LEU A 325 5.28 -9.28 -14.92
CA LEU A 325 6.30 -8.90 -15.90
C LEU A 325 5.82 -7.72 -16.77
N ALA A 326 4.63 -7.83 -17.36
CA ALA A 326 4.06 -6.75 -18.16
C ALA A 326 3.86 -5.46 -17.35
N THR A 327 3.49 -5.59 -16.07
CA THR A 327 3.35 -4.44 -15.16
C THR A 327 4.69 -3.77 -14.88
N LEU A 328 5.73 -4.53 -14.52
CA LEU A 328 7.05 -3.99 -14.21
C LEU A 328 7.65 -3.24 -15.42
N ASP A 329 7.48 -3.78 -16.64
CA ASP A 329 7.97 -3.13 -17.85
C ASP A 329 7.27 -1.80 -18.12
N LEU A 330 5.94 -1.74 -18.00
CA LEU A 330 5.19 -0.49 -18.15
C LEU A 330 5.55 0.54 -17.07
N VAL A 331 5.77 0.08 -15.85
CA VAL A 331 6.12 0.94 -14.73
C VAL A 331 7.52 1.53 -14.88
N GLU A 332 8.50 0.72 -15.23
CA GLU A 332 9.87 1.17 -15.46
C GLU A 332 9.97 2.13 -16.65
N GLN A 333 9.27 1.83 -17.76
CA GLN A 333 9.37 2.61 -18.99
C GLN A 333 8.62 3.94 -18.94
N GLU A 334 7.51 4.02 -18.21
CA GLU A 334 6.60 5.17 -18.28
C GLU A 334 5.99 5.54 -16.94
N TYR A 335 5.39 4.60 -16.22
CA TYR A 335 4.43 4.97 -15.19
C TYR A 335 5.04 5.42 -13.87
N ALA A 336 6.25 4.99 -13.49
CA ALA A 336 6.96 5.56 -12.34
C ALA A 336 7.26 7.05 -12.59
N ASP A 337 7.71 7.37 -13.81
CA ASP A 337 7.99 8.71 -14.27
C ASP A 337 6.73 9.60 -14.30
N ASN A 338 5.61 9.05 -14.79
CA ASN A 338 4.33 9.74 -14.74
C ASN A 338 3.85 9.96 -13.29
N ALA A 339 3.99 8.97 -12.42
CA ALA A 339 3.62 9.09 -11.02
C ALA A 339 4.41 10.20 -10.30
N ALA A 340 5.70 10.36 -10.61
CA ALA A 340 6.50 11.47 -10.11
C ALA A 340 5.96 12.83 -10.63
N LYS A 341 5.77 12.97 -11.94
CA LYS A 341 5.39 14.23 -12.60
C LYS A 341 3.96 14.69 -12.26
N VAL A 342 2.99 13.78 -12.36
CA VAL A 342 1.58 14.05 -12.10
C VAL A 342 1.29 14.08 -10.60
N GLY A 343 1.99 13.26 -9.82
CA GLY A 343 1.92 13.30 -8.36
C GLY A 343 2.38 14.63 -7.78
N ALA A 344 3.53 15.16 -8.25
CA ALA A 344 4.01 16.48 -7.84
C ALA A 344 3.00 17.58 -8.16
N TYR A 345 2.42 17.54 -9.37
CA TYR A 345 1.34 18.46 -9.76
C TYR A 345 0.12 18.34 -8.83
N PHE A 346 -0.32 17.11 -8.53
CA PHE A 346 -1.49 16.92 -7.68
C PHE A 346 -1.26 17.40 -6.24
N ILE A 347 -0.08 17.14 -5.67
CA ILE A 347 0.31 17.65 -4.34
C ILE A 347 0.31 19.19 -4.33
N GLU A 348 0.84 19.83 -5.37
CA GLU A 348 0.82 21.29 -5.52
C GLU A 348 -0.62 21.83 -5.48
N ARG A 349 -1.52 21.28 -6.30
CA ARG A 349 -2.93 21.72 -6.33
C ARG A 349 -3.68 21.45 -5.02
N LEU A 350 -3.41 20.33 -4.35
CA LEU A 350 -3.98 20.06 -3.02
C LEU A 350 -3.47 21.04 -1.96
N ARG A 351 -2.20 21.48 -2.05
CA ARG A 351 -1.66 22.52 -1.16
C ARG A 351 -2.26 23.90 -1.44
N GLU A 352 -2.56 24.23 -2.69
CA GLU A 352 -3.33 25.44 -3.01
C GLU A 352 -4.74 25.38 -2.40
N LEU A 353 -5.40 24.22 -2.46
CA LEU A 353 -6.69 24.01 -1.80
C LEU A 353 -6.56 24.11 -0.27
N GLN A 354 -5.52 23.51 0.30
CA GLN A 354 -5.18 23.67 1.71
C GLN A 354 -5.03 25.15 2.07
N GLY A 355 -4.34 25.97 1.27
CA GLY A 355 -4.22 27.42 1.54
C GLY A 355 -5.56 28.17 1.64
N ARG A 356 -6.64 27.64 1.06
CA ARG A 356 -7.97 28.25 1.00
C ARG A 356 -9.00 27.65 1.97
N VAL A 357 -8.77 26.42 2.46
CA VAL A 357 -9.76 25.66 3.23
C VAL A 357 -9.19 25.21 4.58
N ASP A 358 -9.72 25.79 5.65
CA ASP A 358 -9.17 25.67 7.00
C ASP A 358 -9.14 24.23 7.54
N CYS A 359 -10.15 23.42 7.19
CA CYS A 359 -10.23 22.04 7.68
C CYS A 359 -9.19 21.09 7.07
N ILE A 360 -8.39 21.53 6.09
CA ILE A 360 -7.26 20.74 5.58
C ILE A 360 -6.02 21.07 6.43
N GLY A 361 -5.59 20.09 7.22
CA GLY A 361 -4.47 20.23 8.16
C GLY A 361 -3.12 19.99 7.51
N GLU A 362 -2.98 18.91 6.73
CA GLU A 362 -1.73 18.57 6.04
C GLU A 362 -1.99 17.87 4.70
N VAL A 363 -1.20 18.24 3.69
CA VAL A 363 -1.04 17.50 2.43
C VAL A 363 0.37 16.93 2.37
N ARG A 364 0.47 15.60 2.26
CA ARG A 364 1.73 14.84 2.30
C ARG A 364 1.73 13.69 1.29
N GLY A 365 2.89 13.10 1.07
CA GLY A 365 3.06 11.94 0.20
C GLY A 365 4.19 12.09 -0.80
N ARG A 366 4.39 11.05 -1.62
CA ARG A 366 5.33 11.03 -2.75
C ARG A 366 4.67 10.35 -3.94
N GLY A 367 4.97 10.83 -5.15
CA GLY A 367 4.34 10.34 -6.39
C GLY A 367 2.81 10.36 -6.30
N LEU A 368 2.17 9.25 -6.65
CA LEU A 368 0.72 9.06 -6.57
C LEU A 368 0.31 8.26 -5.32
N MET A 369 0.99 8.48 -4.21
CA MET A 369 0.61 8.03 -2.86
C MET A 369 0.47 9.26 -1.98
N ILE A 370 -0.70 9.92 -2.07
CA ILE A 370 -0.92 11.26 -1.53
C ILE A 370 -1.99 11.23 -0.44
N GLY A 371 -1.70 11.83 0.71
CA GLY A 371 -2.60 11.98 1.84
C GLY A 371 -3.03 13.44 2.02
N MET A 372 -4.32 13.67 2.23
CA MET A 372 -4.88 14.95 2.68
C MET A 372 -5.61 14.74 4.00
N GLU A 373 -5.02 15.21 5.09
CA GLU A 373 -5.56 15.04 6.43
C GLU A 373 -6.51 16.17 6.80
N LEU A 374 -7.72 15.80 7.23
CA LEU A 374 -8.72 16.75 7.68
C LEU A 374 -8.68 16.91 9.20
N VAL A 375 -8.78 18.14 9.66
CA VAL A 375 -8.80 18.52 11.08
C VAL A 375 -9.98 19.43 11.39
N THR A 376 -10.45 19.42 12.63
CA THR A 376 -11.50 20.32 13.11
C THR A 376 -10.96 21.75 13.22
N ASP A 377 -9.68 21.87 13.57
CA ASP A 377 -8.94 23.11 13.71
C ASP A 377 -7.44 22.86 13.46
N ARG A 378 -6.72 23.86 12.91
CA ARG A 378 -5.31 23.72 12.51
C ARG A 378 -4.33 23.81 13.68
N ASP A 379 -4.70 24.52 14.74
CA ASP A 379 -3.83 24.73 15.89
C ASP A 379 -3.83 23.49 16.80
N SER A 380 -5.03 23.04 17.17
CA SER A 380 -5.23 21.79 17.92
C SER A 380 -4.89 20.56 17.09
N LYS A 381 -5.00 20.68 15.76
CA LYS A 381 -4.90 19.59 14.79
C LYS A 381 -5.90 18.46 15.10
N GLU A 382 -7.00 18.65 15.83
CA GLU A 382 -7.85 17.51 16.18
C GLU A 382 -8.41 16.81 14.91
N PRO A 383 -8.29 15.47 14.76
CA PRO A 383 -8.73 14.76 13.55
C PRO A 383 -10.24 14.91 13.26
N ALA A 384 -10.62 15.37 12.06
CA ALA A 384 -12.03 15.51 11.66
C ALA A 384 -12.56 14.25 10.96
N LYS A 385 -12.72 13.16 11.71
CA LYS A 385 -13.12 11.86 11.15
C LYS A 385 -14.49 11.90 10.45
N GLU A 386 -15.49 12.49 11.07
CA GLU A 386 -16.85 12.54 10.54
C GLU A 386 -16.92 13.37 9.25
N LEU A 387 -16.12 14.44 9.17
CA LEU A 387 -15.99 15.23 7.94
C LEU A 387 -15.36 14.40 6.82
N CYS A 388 -14.31 13.64 7.13
CA CYS A 388 -13.67 12.74 6.18
C CYS A 388 -14.65 11.69 5.62
N ASP A 389 -15.44 11.05 6.49
CA ASP A 389 -16.44 10.06 6.08
C ASP A 389 -17.55 10.69 5.21
N ARG A 390 -18.02 11.90 5.56
CA ARG A 390 -18.99 12.64 4.72
C ARG A 390 -18.39 13.03 3.37
N LEU A 391 -17.15 13.50 3.34
CA LEU A 391 -16.46 13.89 2.12
C LEU A 391 -16.32 12.71 1.15
N ILE A 392 -15.95 11.52 1.63
CA ILE A 392 -15.90 10.30 0.80
C ILE A 392 -17.28 9.98 0.22
N THR A 393 -18.32 10.08 1.05
CA THR A 393 -19.70 9.83 0.62
C THR A 393 -20.13 10.82 -0.46
N ARG A 394 -19.84 12.11 -0.29
CA ARG A 394 -20.12 13.15 -1.29
C ARG A 394 -19.29 12.98 -2.56
N ALA A 395 -18.03 12.59 -2.45
CA ALA A 395 -17.18 12.29 -3.60
C ALA A 395 -17.76 11.15 -4.44
N TYR A 396 -18.22 10.07 -3.79
CA TYR A 396 -18.92 8.98 -4.46
C TYR A 396 -20.18 9.49 -5.20
N HIS A 397 -20.99 10.33 -4.55
CA HIS A 397 -22.17 10.94 -5.19
C HIS A 397 -21.84 11.86 -6.37
N ASN A 398 -20.66 12.46 -6.38
CA ASN A 398 -20.18 13.33 -7.45
C ASN A 398 -19.39 12.58 -8.53
N GLY A 399 -19.22 11.26 -8.41
CA GLY A 399 -18.56 10.43 -9.43
C GLY A 399 -17.06 10.23 -9.22
N LEU A 400 -16.58 10.32 -7.97
CA LEU A 400 -15.17 10.10 -7.60
C LEU A 400 -15.06 9.01 -6.51
N LEU A 401 -14.24 8.00 -6.76
CA LEU A 401 -13.98 6.94 -5.78
C LEU A 401 -12.76 7.29 -4.94
N LEU A 402 -12.97 7.49 -3.64
CA LEU A 402 -11.94 7.83 -2.64
C LEU A 402 -12.01 6.85 -1.47
N LEU A 403 -10.89 6.73 -0.74
CA LEU A 403 -10.84 5.97 0.51
C LEU A 403 -10.22 6.83 1.63
N SER A 404 -10.45 6.42 2.88
CA SER A 404 -9.76 6.97 4.04
C SER A 404 -8.61 6.07 4.51
N CYS A 405 -7.65 6.66 5.20
CA CYS A 405 -6.68 6.00 6.09
C CYS A 405 -6.40 6.88 7.31
N GLY A 406 -5.55 6.40 8.22
CA GLY A 406 -5.28 7.08 9.47
C GLY A 406 -6.57 7.33 10.25
N GLN A 407 -6.61 8.46 10.95
CA GLN A 407 -7.78 8.90 11.72
C GLN A 407 -8.79 9.70 10.87
N SER A 408 -8.30 10.58 9.99
CA SER A 408 -9.12 11.51 9.20
C SER A 408 -8.50 11.88 7.85
N THR A 409 -7.69 10.99 7.27
CA THR A 409 -6.94 11.28 6.04
C THR A 409 -7.65 10.70 4.82
N LEU A 410 -7.95 11.54 3.82
CA LEU A 410 -8.21 11.06 2.47
C LEU A 410 -6.92 10.58 1.84
N ARG A 411 -6.96 9.40 1.23
CA ARG A 411 -5.83 8.86 0.47
C ARG A 411 -6.16 8.80 -1.01
N PHE A 412 -5.24 9.35 -1.80
CA PHE A 412 -5.32 9.33 -3.24
C PHE A 412 -4.23 8.41 -3.78
N MET A 413 -4.68 7.39 -4.49
CA MET A 413 -3.82 6.39 -5.13
C MET A 413 -4.37 5.98 -6.49
N PRO A 414 -4.64 6.94 -7.41
CA PRO A 414 -5.17 6.61 -8.73
C PRO A 414 -4.22 5.67 -9.49
N PRO A 415 -4.69 4.99 -10.55
CA PRO A 415 -3.79 4.29 -11.45
C PRO A 415 -2.63 5.19 -11.92
N LEU A 416 -1.46 4.60 -12.13
CA LEU A 416 -0.25 5.37 -12.43
C LEU A 416 -0.27 6.01 -13.82
N CYS A 417 -1.21 5.60 -14.68
CA CYS A 417 -1.49 6.23 -15.98
C CYS A 417 -2.38 7.49 -15.87
N VAL A 418 -2.71 7.96 -14.66
CA VAL A 418 -3.57 9.15 -14.48
C VAL A 418 -2.95 10.38 -15.13
N THR A 419 -3.79 11.17 -15.79
CA THR A 419 -3.37 12.38 -16.49
C THR A 419 -3.62 13.63 -15.63
N ARG A 420 -2.94 14.75 -15.95
CA ARG A 420 -3.22 16.04 -15.30
C ARG A 420 -4.67 16.48 -15.47
N ALA A 421 -5.28 16.24 -16.63
CA ALA A 421 -6.68 16.57 -16.87
C ALA A 421 -7.63 15.78 -15.95
N GLN A 422 -7.34 14.50 -15.68
CA GLN A 422 -8.10 13.71 -14.71
C GLN A 422 -7.85 14.17 -13.27
N VAL A 423 -6.63 14.64 -12.95
CA VAL A 423 -6.34 15.28 -11.65
C VAL A 423 -7.15 16.56 -11.47
N ASP A 424 -7.20 17.42 -12.49
CA ASP A 424 -8.00 18.65 -12.46
C ASP A 424 -9.49 18.33 -12.26
N GLU A 425 -10.00 17.33 -12.98
CA GLU A 425 -11.38 16.88 -12.82
C GLU A 425 -11.65 16.32 -11.40
N ALA A 426 -10.71 15.55 -10.84
CA ALA A 426 -10.81 15.04 -9.47
C ALA A 426 -10.81 16.19 -8.45
N LEU A 427 -9.99 17.22 -8.64
CA LEU A 427 -9.93 18.39 -7.77
C LEU A 427 -11.25 19.16 -7.78
N GLU A 428 -11.87 19.37 -8.95
CA GLU A 428 -13.20 19.99 -9.05
C GLU A 428 -14.26 19.20 -8.25
N MET A 429 -14.22 17.87 -8.35
CA MET A 429 -15.11 16.98 -7.57
C MET A 429 -14.79 17.05 -6.08
N ILE A 430 -13.53 17.07 -5.67
CA ILE A 430 -13.11 17.19 -4.26
C ILE A 430 -13.60 18.52 -3.67
N GLU A 431 -13.40 19.64 -4.37
CA GLU A 431 -13.85 20.97 -3.91
C GLU A 431 -15.37 21.01 -3.74
N THR A 432 -16.11 20.48 -4.72
CA THR A 432 -17.58 20.39 -4.67
C THR A 432 -18.04 19.52 -3.49
N SER A 433 -17.47 18.33 -3.35
CA SER A 433 -17.82 17.39 -2.28
C SER A 433 -17.45 17.91 -0.89
N LEU A 434 -16.37 18.69 -0.77
CA LEU A 434 -15.96 19.32 0.48
C LEU A 434 -16.91 20.44 0.89
N ALA A 435 -17.32 21.29 -0.06
CA ALA A 435 -18.34 22.30 0.21
C ALA A 435 -19.66 21.67 0.70
N GLU A 436 -20.10 20.58 0.07
CA GLU A 436 -21.29 19.84 0.50
C GLU A 436 -21.12 19.19 1.88
N ALA A 437 -19.98 18.56 2.14
CA ALA A 437 -19.70 17.87 3.41
C ALA A 437 -19.59 18.83 4.61
N LEU A 438 -19.23 20.09 4.38
CA LEU A 438 -19.16 21.13 5.40
C LEU A 438 -20.56 21.65 5.82
N VAL A 439 -21.54 21.62 4.92
CA VAL A 439 -22.90 22.12 5.18
C VAL A 439 -23.81 21.04 5.81
N GLY A 440 -23.49 19.77 5.63
CA GLY A 440 -24.23 18.61 6.18
C GLY A 440 -24.87 17.76 5.09
#